data_AF-A0AAV5F216-F1
#
_entry.id   AF-A0AAV5F216-F1
#
_cell.length_a   1.000
_cell.length_b   1.000
_cell.length_c   1.000
_cell.angle_alpha   90.00
_cell.angle_beta   90.00
_cell.angle_gamma   90.00
#
_symmetry.space_group_name_H-M   'P 1'
#
loop_
_entity.id
_entity.type
_entity.pdbx_description
1 polymer ?
#
loop_
_entity_poly.entity_id
_entity_poly.type
_entity_poly.pdbx_seq_one_letter_code
_entity_poly.pdbx_strand_id
1 'polypeptide(L)'
;MAGTEEALEFLMFDVDRVLRVDGLLWIDSYVCRSEERNQMVVRLIRRFGYKRLKWVVGEKAAAGSGNTKTTMYLSVVVQKPARG
;
A
#
# COMPACT_ATOMS: atom_id res chain seq x y z
N MET A 1 -14.27 7.22 11.24
CA MET A 1 -13.38 8.08 10.44
C MET A 1 -12.36 7.20 9.74
N ALA A 2 -12.57 6.90 8.45
CA ALA A 2 -11.50 6.32 7.64
C ALA A 2 -10.42 7.41 7.51
N GLY A 3 -9.16 7.12 7.84
CA GLY A 3 -8.06 8.05 7.61
C GLY A 3 -8.12 8.58 6.18
N THR A 4 -8.16 9.92 6.04
CA THR A 4 -8.41 10.62 4.79
C THR A 4 -7.22 10.47 3.84
N GLU A 5 -7.41 10.74 2.55
CA GLU A 5 -6.37 10.62 1.51
C GLU A 5 -5.10 11.40 1.89
N GLU A 6 -5.29 12.59 2.45
CA GLU A 6 -4.23 13.50 2.89
C GLU A 6 -3.35 12.85 3.96
N ALA A 7 -3.93 12.09 4.90
CA ALA A 7 -3.16 11.42 5.94
C ALA A 7 -2.22 10.35 5.35
N LEU A 8 -2.66 9.66 4.30
CA LEU A 8 -1.83 8.68 3.59
C LEU A 8 -0.73 9.37 2.77
N GLU A 9 -1.03 10.52 2.16
CA GLU A 9 -0.03 11.34 1.46
C GLU A 9 1.07 11.81 2.41
N PHE A 10 0.72 12.35 3.58
CA PHE A 10 1.68 12.76 4.60
C PHE A 10 2.52 11.59 5.10
N LEU A 11 1.89 10.43 5.36
CA LEU A 11 2.61 9.23 5.76
C LEU A 11 3.63 8.80 4.71
N MET A 12 3.22 8.74 3.43
CA MET A 12 4.14 8.37 2.34
C MET A 12 5.28 9.39 2.19
N PHE A 13 4.99 10.68 2.39
CA PHE A 13 6.00 11.73 2.36
C PHE A 13 7.03 11.58 3.48
N ASP A 14 6.58 11.35 4.72
CA ASP A 14 7.48 11.17 5.86
C ASP A 14 8.35 9.90 5.71
N VAL A 15 7.76 8.81 5.21
CA VAL A 15 8.49 7.59 4.87
C VAL A 15 9.53 7.88 3.78
N ASP A 16 9.17 8.58 2.71
CA ASP A 16 10.11 8.92 1.64
C ASP A 16 11.29 9.75 2.16
N ARG A 17 11.05 10.69 3.08
CA ARG A 17 12.13 11.52 3.65
C ARG A 17 13.13 10.72 4.47
N VAL A 18 12.67 9.73 5.23
CA VAL A 18 13.53 8.90 6.09
C VAL A 18 14.23 7.79 5.29
N LEU A 19 13.57 7.28 4.25
CA LEU A 19 14.11 6.18 3.46
C LEU A 19 15.31 6.65 2.64
N ARG A 20 16.45 5.97 2.79
CA ARG A 20 17.66 6.22 2.00
C ARG A 20 17.43 5.85 0.53
N VAL A 21 18.24 6.43 -0.35
CA VAL A 21 18.32 5.99 -1.75
C VAL A 21 18.54 4.48 -1.80
N ASP A 22 17.84 3.80 -2.71
CA ASP A 22 17.78 2.34 -2.84
C ASP A 22 17.21 1.59 -1.63
N GLY A 23 16.69 2.31 -0.64
CA GLY A 23 15.95 1.72 0.47
C GLY A 23 14.67 1.04 0.00
N LEU A 24 14.30 -0.03 0.70
CA LEU A 24 13.08 -0.79 0.45
C LEU A 24 11.98 -0.36 1.42
N LEU A 25 10.79 -0.15 0.87
CA LEU A 25 9.56 0.03 1.62
C LEU A 25 8.67 -1.20 1.40
N TRP A 26 8.38 -1.89 2.49
CA TRP A 26 7.38 -2.96 2.51
C TRP A 26 6.11 -2.43 3.16
N ILE A 27 5.03 -2.39 2.38
CA ILE A 27 3.70 -2.10 2.87
C ILE A 27 2.97 -3.43 2.94
N ASP A 28 2.89 -3.96 4.15
CA ASP A 28 2.05 -5.10 4.51
C ASP A 28 0.85 -4.61 5.31
N SER A 29 -0.21 -5.41 5.37
CA SER A 29 -1.37 -5.14 6.23
C SER A 29 -2.32 -4.04 5.75
N TYR A 30 -2.98 -4.27 4.61
CA TYR A 30 -4.26 -3.61 4.30
C TYR A 30 -5.39 -4.63 4.26
N VAL A 31 -6.25 -4.64 5.28
CA VAL A 31 -7.60 -5.22 5.22
C VAL A 31 -8.41 -4.28 4.33
N CYS A 32 -8.31 -4.46 3.01
CA CYS A 32 -9.01 -3.61 2.08
C CYS A 32 -10.45 -4.10 1.95
N ARG A 33 -11.37 -3.42 2.65
CA ARG A 33 -12.81 -3.54 2.38
C ARG A 33 -13.21 -2.84 1.07
N SER A 34 -12.36 -2.00 0.47
CA SER A 34 -12.63 -1.21 -0.73
C SER A 34 -11.40 -1.12 -1.64
N GLU A 35 -11.59 -1.41 -2.92
CA GLU A 35 -10.60 -1.29 -4.00
C GLU A 35 -10.03 0.14 -4.14
N GLU A 36 -10.78 1.16 -3.71
CA GLU A 36 -10.39 2.58 -3.79
C GLU A 36 -9.09 2.87 -3.04
N ARG A 37 -8.87 2.22 -1.90
CA ARG A 37 -7.67 2.44 -1.09
C ARG A 37 -6.43 1.82 -1.71
N ASN A 38 -6.58 0.67 -2.37
CA ASN A 38 -5.53 0.08 -3.18
C ASN A 38 -5.14 1.02 -4.32
N GLN A 39 -6.13 1.60 -5.02
CA GLN A 39 -5.87 2.54 -6.11
C GLN A 39 -5.14 3.79 -5.61
N MET A 40 -5.49 4.32 -4.44
CA MET A 40 -4.81 5.45 -3.82
C MET A 40 -3.34 5.16 -3.52
N VAL A 41 -3.03 4.02 -2.87
CA VAL A 41 -1.64 3.60 -2.60
C VAL A 41 -0.84 3.44 -3.91
N VAL A 42 -1.45 2.84 -4.95
CA VAL A 42 -0.81 2.72 -6.28
C VAL A 42 -0.51 4.10 -6.87
N ARG A 43 -1.46 5.04 -6.79
CA ARG A 43 -1.29 6.41 -7.28
C ARG A 43 -0.12 7.10 -6.58
N LEU A 44 -0.01 6.97 -5.26
CA LEU A 44 1.08 7.57 -4.48
C LEU A 44 2.43 6.95 -4.81
N ILE A 45 2.55 5.61 -4.83
CA ILE A 45 3.79 4.91 -5.22
C ILE A 45 4.28 5.41 -6.59
N ARG A 46 3.38 5.57 -7.57
CA ARG A 46 3.71 6.11 -8.89
C ARG A 46 4.14 7.58 -8.83
N ARG A 47 3.41 8.43 -8.10
CA ARG A 47 3.70 9.86 -7.94
C ARG A 47 5.09 10.11 -7.36
N PHE A 48 5.51 9.30 -6.38
CA PHE A 48 6.82 9.43 -5.76
C PHE A 48 7.96 8.77 -6.58
N GLY A 49 7.64 8.01 -7.63
CA GLY A 49 8.63 7.37 -8.52
C GLY A 49 9.21 6.07 -7.97
N TYR A 50 8.54 5.43 -7.02
CA TYR A 50 8.98 4.17 -6.43
C TYR A 50 8.97 3.03 -7.46
N LYS A 51 10.06 2.26 -7.51
CA LYS A 51 10.15 1.07 -8.35
C LYS A 51 9.45 -0.09 -7.66
N ARG A 52 8.44 -0.67 -8.30
CA ARG A 52 7.76 -1.86 -7.81
C ARG A 52 8.68 -3.08 -7.92
N LEU A 53 8.90 -3.77 -6.80
CA LEU A 53 9.65 -5.03 -6.78
C LEU A 53 8.72 -6.23 -6.68
N LYS A 54 7.74 -6.19 -5.78
CA LYS A 54 6.80 -7.28 -5.57
C LYS A 54 5.41 -6.74 -5.26
N TRP A 55 4.39 -7.36 -5.84
CA TRP A 55 2.99 -7.05 -5.60
C TRP A 55 2.23 -8.34 -5.44
N VAL A 56 1.64 -8.56 -4.26
CA VAL A 56 0.86 -9.75 -3.94
C VAL A 56 -0.52 -9.31 -3.50
N VAL A 57 -1.54 -9.84 -4.17
CA VAL A 57 -2.94 -9.70 -3.75
C VAL A 57 -3.40 -11.09 -3.34
N GLY A 58 -3.85 -11.24 -2.10
CA GLY A 58 -4.40 -12.48 -1.56
C GLY A 58 -5.85 -12.29 -1.17
N GLU A 59 -6.71 -13.24 -1.54
CA GLU A 59 -8.09 -13.29 -1.04
C GLU A 59 -8.14 -14.20 0.19
N LYS A 60 -8.63 -13.67 1.32
CA LYS A 60 -8.99 -14.51 2.46
C LYS A 60 -10.51 -14.58 2.53
N ALA A 61 -11.04 -15.77 2.27
CA ALA A 61 -12.41 -16.10 2.64
C ALA A 61 -12.50 -16.06 4.18
N ALA A 62 -13.43 -15.28 4.72
CA ALA A 62 -13.74 -15.34 6.13
C ALA A 62 -14.42 -16.69 6.41
N ALA A 63 -13.63 -17.70 6.76
CA ALA A 63 -14.16 -18.97 7.22
C ALA A 63 -14.92 -18.74 8.53
N GLY A 64 -16.24 -18.93 8.50
CA GLY A 64 -16.99 -19.22 9.73
C GLY A 64 -18.32 -18.53 10.01
N SER A 65 -18.82 -17.57 9.22
CA SER A 65 -20.14 -16.99 9.54
C SER A 65 -20.81 -16.28 8.36
N GLY A 66 -21.73 -16.98 7.68
CA GLY A 66 -22.98 -16.50 7.08
C GLY A 66 -23.05 -15.22 6.22
N ASN A 67 -21.96 -14.50 5.99
CA ASN A 67 -21.92 -13.25 5.25
C ASN A 67 -20.55 -13.12 4.57
N THR A 68 -20.45 -13.64 3.35
CA THR A 68 -19.23 -13.72 2.53
C THR A 68 -18.75 -12.33 2.11
N LYS A 69 -18.09 -11.62 3.03
CA LYS A 69 -17.23 -10.47 2.69
C LYS A 69 -15.82 -10.98 2.43
N THR A 70 -15.50 -11.25 1.17
CA THR A 70 -14.13 -11.56 0.72
C THR A 70 -13.22 -10.42 1.12
N THR A 71 -12.24 -10.69 1.98
CA THR A 71 -11.27 -9.69 2.39
C THR A 71 -10.04 -9.84 1.51
N MET A 72 -9.74 -8.83 0.71
CA MET A 72 -8.53 -8.78 -0.10
C MET A 72 -7.39 -8.16 0.72
N TYR A 73 -6.24 -8.84 0.72
CA TYR A 73 -5.00 -8.41 1.32
C TYR A 73 -4.05 -7.98 0.22
N LEU A 74 -3.50 -6.78 0.35
CA LEU A 74 -2.45 -6.29 -0.52
C LEU A 74 -1.14 -6.24 0.26
N SER A 75 -0.10 -6.85 -0.28
CA SER A 75 1.28 -6.71 0.16
C SER A 75 2.14 -6.22 -0.99
N VAL A 76 2.84 -5.10 -0.79
CA VAL A 76 3.69 -4.50 -1.83
C VAL A 76 5.07 -4.18 -1.28
N VAL A 77 6.09 -4.52 -2.07
CA VAL A 77 7.48 -4.11 -1.83
C VAL A 77 7.90 -3.18 -2.96
N VAL A 78 8.36 -2.00 -2.59
CA VAL A 78 8.87 -0.99 -3.52
C VAL A 78 10.24 -0.49 -3.10
N GLN A 79 11.04 -0.08 -4.07
CA GLN A 79 12.36 0.51 -3.88
C GLN A 79 12.31 2.00 -4.17
N LYS A 80 12.90 2.80 -3.29
CA LYS A 80 13.07 4.24 -3.51
C LYS A 80 14.04 4.45 -4.68
N PRO A 81 13.70 5.28 -5.68
CA PRO A 81 14.60 5.53 -6.79
C PRO A 81 15.83 6.31 -6.31
N ALA A 82 16.98 6.05 -6.93
CA ALA A 82 18.09 6.98 -6.91
C ALA A 82 17.67 8.24 -7.67
N ARG A 83 17.40 9.32 -6.93
CA ARG A 83 17.29 10.65 -7.52
C ARG A 83 18.73 11.10 -7.76
N GLY A 84 19.18 10.98 -9.02
CA GLY A 84 20.43 11.57 -9.49
C GLY A 84 20.33 13.10 -9.50
#